data_AF-A0A7K3L0N8-F1
#
_entry.id   AF-A0A7K3L0N8-F1
#
_cell.length_a   1.000
_cell.length_b   1.000
_cell.length_c   1.000
_cell.angle_alpha   90.00
_cell.angle_beta   90.00
_cell.angle_gamma   90.00
#
_symmetry.space_group_name_H-M   'P 1'
#
loop_
_entity.id
_entity.type
_entity.pdbx_description
1 polymer ?
#
loop_
_entity_poly.entity_id
_entity_poly.type
_entity_poly.pdbx_seq_one_letter_code
_entity_poly.pdbx_strand_id
1 'polypeptide(L)'
;MRPSLAERAAACPRDASFALAVAYDGAPFAGFARQPGQLTVQGELERALSVLLRREVPTVCAGRTDAGVHARGQVVSFDADAAELAGRTARSFQRSLNALVDDRMAVSRVVAAPRGFSARFDAVEREYRYLLFTEPFRPVLFAERAWVVGKPLDLGAMRAAAAHLVGEHDFKSFCLAASAVGKPTTRFVREVTVEPGEVAGEPVVVVRVVGNAFLHSMVRTMVGTLVAVGLGRRDPGWTAEVLAARDRSAAGENAPAQGLVFWRVAYEGVVGRLLAGGDAWERAPWPCFAEDAPTPGVGGAPVESGGVPEGGEC
;
A
#
# COMPACT_ATOMS: atom_id res chain seq x y z
N MET A 1 -3.87 16.36 -13.43
CA MET A 1 -4.07 15.16 -14.27
C MET A 1 -3.16 14.05 -13.75
N ARG A 2 -3.59 12.79 -13.72
CA ARG A 2 -2.75 11.62 -13.36
C ARG A 2 -1.92 11.29 -14.60
N PRO A 3 -0.56 11.35 -14.57
CA PRO A 3 0.23 10.99 -15.74
C PRO A 3 0.03 9.51 -16.08
N SER A 4 -0.06 9.19 -17.36
CA SER A 4 -0.14 7.83 -17.88
C SER A 4 1.14 7.03 -17.62
N LEU A 5 1.08 5.70 -17.75
CA LEU A 5 2.26 4.85 -17.64
C LEU A 5 3.31 5.24 -18.69
N ALA A 6 2.90 5.50 -19.93
CA ALA A 6 3.79 5.88 -21.03
C ALA A 6 4.55 7.21 -20.74
N GLU A 7 3.85 8.23 -20.23
CA GLU A 7 4.49 9.50 -19.85
C GLU A 7 5.50 9.30 -18.70
N ARG A 8 5.16 8.47 -17.70
CA ARG A 8 6.08 8.16 -16.61
C ARG A 8 7.25 7.30 -17.07
N ALA A 9 7.05 6.37 -18.00
CA ALA A 9 8.09 5.55 -18.58
C ALA A 9 9.10 6.41 -19.36
N ALA A 10 8.60 7.37 -20.15
CA ALA A 10 9.44 8.32 -20.88
C ALA A 10 10.27 9.22 -19.95
N ALA A 11 9.70 9.60 -18.80
CA ALA A 11 10.38 10.38 -17.77
C ALA A 11 11.22 9.52 -16.79
N CYS A 12 11.15 8.20 -16.89
CA CYS A 12 11.83 7.31 -15.94
C CYS A 12 13.35 7.34 -16.19
N PRO A 13 14.15 7.74 -15.19
CA PRO A 13 15.60 7.87 -15.36
C PRO A 13 16.34 6.53 -15.42
N ARG A 14 15.63 5.41 -15.23
CA ARG A 14 16.19 4.06 -15.21
C ARG A 14 15.49 3.17 -16.23
N ASP A 15 16.13 2.05 -16.56
CA ASP A 15 15.60 1.09 -17.53
C ASP A 15 14.51 0.15 -16.97
N ALA A 16 14.39 0.02 -15.64
CA ALA A 16 13.40 -0.83 -14.99
C ALA A 16 12.74 -0.19 -13.76
N SER A 17 11.51 -0.61 -13.49
CA SER A 17 10.76 -0.26 -12.28
C SER A 17 10.45 -1.52 -11.47
N PHE A 18 10.36 -1.38 -10.16
CA PHE A 18 10.15 -2.48 -9.23
C PHE A 18 9.06 -2.14 -8.22
N ALA A 19 8.42 -3.16 -7.68
CA ALA A 19 7.43 -3.07 -6.62
C ALA A 19 7.85 -3.94 -5.42
N LEU A 20 7.84 -3.35 -4.24
CA LEU A 20 8.08 -3.98 -2.95
C LEU A 20 6.75 -4.15 -2.23
N ALA A 21 6.44 -5.37 -1.77
CA ALA A 21 5.37 -5.58 -0.79
C ALA A 21 5.95 -5.43 0.62
N VAL A 22 5.43 -4.49 1.40
CA VAL A 22 5.98 -4.08 2.69
C VAL A 22 4.92 -4.19 3.78
N ALA A 23 5.30 -4.81 4.89
CA ALA A 23 4.56 -4.80 6.14
C ALA A 23 5.37 -4.05 7.20
N TYR A 24 4.70 -3.36 8.12
CA TYR A 24 5.37 -2.71 9.24
C TYR A 24 4.44 -2.53 10.44
N ASP A 25 5.02 -2.65 11.62
CA ASP A 25 4.48 -2.10 12.84
C ASP A 25 4.76 -0.59 12.87
N GLY A 26 3.72 0.23 12.73
CA GLY A 26 3.84 1.69 12.67
C GLY A 26 4.24 2.39 13.97
N ALA A 27 4.21 1.72 15.12
CA ALA A 27 4.40 2.35 16.43
C ALA A 27 5.69 3.19 16.58
N PRO A 28 6.89 2.73 16.15
CA PRO A 28 8.12 3.51 16.29
C PRO A 28 8.31 4.58 15.21
N PHE A 29 7.49 4.58 14.15
CA PHE A 29 7.69 5.45 12.99
C PHE A 29 6.86 6.74 13.11
N ALA A 30 7.45 7.87 12.74
CA ALA A 30 6.80 9.17 12.60
C ALA A 30 5.90 9.27 11.34
N GLY A 31 5.35 8.13 10.91
CA GLY A 31 4.55 7.97 9.70
C GLY A 31 5.35 7.41 8.53
N PHE A 32 4.68 7.32 7.38
CA PHE A 32 5.33 6.77 6.18
C PHE A 32 6.36 7.75 5.61
N ALA A 33 5.95 8.99 5.34
CA ALA A 33 6.72 9.92 4.52
C ALA A 33 7.97 10.42 5.25
N ARG A 34 9.08 10.50 4.52
CA ARG A 34 10.38 10.98 5.02
C ARG A 34 10.26 12.38 5.63
N GLN A 35 10.85 12.55 6.81
CA GLN A 35 10.91 13.81 7.56
C GLN A 35 12.33 13.99 8.13
N PRO A 36 12.90 15.21 8.12
CA PRO A 36 14.23 15.46 8.67
C PRO A 36 14.35 15.03 10.14
N GLY A 37 15.38 14.24 10.46
CA GLY A 37 15.69 13.82 11.84
C GLY A 37 14.69 12.85 12.47
N GLN A 38 13.77 12.27 11.71
CA GLN A 38 12.73 11.35 12.21
C GLN A 38 12.86 9.95 11.59
N LEU A 39 12.61 8.92 12.39
CA LEU A 39 12.48 7.55 11.90
C LEU A 39 11.15 7.41 11.16
N THR A 40 11.20 7.09 9.87
CA THR A 40 10.03 6.98 8.99
C THR A 40 10.16 5.76 8.10
N VAL A 41 9.04 5.17 7.69
CA VAL A 41 9.05 3.96 6.85
C VAL A 41 9.76 4.22 5.52
N GLN A 42 9.45 5.35 4.87
CA GLN A 42 10.08 5.75 3.61
C GLN A 42 11.58 5.97 3.78
N GLY A 43 11.99 6.74 4.80
CA GLY A 43 13.40 7.02 5.04
C GLY A 43 14.22 5.75 5.28
N GLU A 44 13.64 4.78 5.99
CA GLU A 44 14.28 3.51 6.28
C GLU A 44 14.42 2.61 5.03
N LEU A 45 13.36 2.50 4.23
CA LEU A 45 13.41 1.79 2.94
C LEU A 45 14.42 2.42 1.98
N GLU A 46 14.39 3.75 1.84
CA GLU A 46 15.30 4.48 0.96
C GLU A 46 16.76 4.32 1.42
N ARG A 47 17.02 4.32 2.74
CA ARG A 47 18.34 4.02 3.30
C ARG A 47 18.81 2.62 2.92
N ALA A 48 17.98 1.60 3.15
CA ALA A 48 18.32 0.20 2.82
C ALA A 48 18.57 0.01 1.33
N LEU A 49 17.69 0.54 0.47
CA LEU A 49 17.86 0.53 -0.99
C LEU A 49 19.15 1.23 -1.40
N SER A 50 19.47 2.36 -0.78
CA SER A 50 20.67 3.13 -1.11
C SER A 50 21.97 2.39 -0.78
N VAL A 51 21.97 1.60 0.30
CA VAL A 51 23.10 0.70 0.62
C VAL A 51 23.25 -0.37 -0.45
N LEU A 52 22.15 -1.00 -0.89
CA LEU A 52 22.20 -2.10 -1.86
C LEU A 52 22.58 -1.64 -3.27
N LEU A 53 22.07 -0.50 -3.70
CA LEU A 53 22.28 0.05 -5.06
C LEU A 53 23.41 1.09 -5.11
N ARG A 54 24.03 1.43 -3.98
CA ARG A 54 25.17 2.36 -3.86
C ARG A 54 24.91 3.75 -4.43
N ARG A 55 23.67 4.22 -4.32
CA ARG A 55 23.22 5.56 -4.70
C ARG A 55 21.93 5.90 -3.96
N GLU A 56 21.50 7.15 -3.99
CA GLU A 56 20.15 7.49 -3.53
C GLU A 56 19.08 6.84 -4.41
N VAL A 57 18.05 6.28 -3.78
CA VAL A 57 16.94 5.59 -4.44
C VAL A 57 15.63 6.20 -3.95
N PRO A 58 15.03 7.16 -4.68
CA PRO A 58 13.74 7.71 -4.32
C PRO A 58 12.65 6.64 -4.48
N THR A 59 11.64 6.68 -3.60
CA THR A 59 10.54 5.72 -3.61
C THR A 59 9.17 6.39 -3.67
N VAL A 60 8.18 5.65 -4.16
CA VAL A 60 6.77 6.08 -4.20
C VAL A 60 5.91 4.99 -3.56
N CYS A 61 5.06 5.34 -2.58
CA CYS A 61 4.16 4.38 -1.94
C CYS A 61 2.73 4.41 -2.47
N ALA A 62 2.00 3.32 -2.25
CA ALA A 62 0.61 3.21 -2.60
C ALA A 62 -0.27 4.20 -1.83
N GLY A 63 -0.04 4.37 -0.54
CA GLY A 63 -0.71 5.36 0.27
C GLY A 63 0.10 5.69 1.51
N ARG A 64 0.22 6.97 1.83
CA ARG A 64 0.88 7.40 3.07
C ARG A 64 0.06 6.96 4.27
N THR A 65 0.74 6.57 5.34
CA THR A 65 0.15 6.31 6.65
C THR A 65 0.65 7.34 7.66
N ASP A 66 -0.24 7.74 8.58
CA ASP A 66 0.08 8.65 9.69
C ASP A 66 1.04 7.98 10.68
N ALA A 67 1.64 8.75 11.60
CA ALA A 67 2.44 8.19 12.70
C ALA A 67 1.62 7.20 13.54
N GLY A 68 2.23 6.06 13.89
CA GLY A 68 1.59 4.99 14.65
C GLY A 68 0.65 4.07 13.86
N VAL A 69 0.34 4.36 12.59
CA VAL A 69 -0.51 3.49 11.75
C VAL A 69 0.32 2.34 11.18
N HIS A 70 -0.18 1.11 11.30
CA HIS A 70 0.51 -0.09 10.82
C HIS A 70 0.18 -0.38 9.34
N ALA A 71 0.95 -1.27 8.71
CA ALA A 71 0.59 -1.84 7.42
C ALA A 71 0.87 -3.34 7.37
N ARG A 72 -0.07 -4.08 6.78
CA ARG A 72 0.09 -5.47 6.41
C ARG A 72 0.52 -5.63 4.95
N GLY A 73 0.01 -4.77 4.07
CA GLY A 73 0.17 -4.91 2.62
C GLY A 73 0.37 -3.56 1.93
N GLN A 74 1.31 -2.76 2.43
CA GLN A 74 1.77 -1.56 1.72
C GLN A 74 2.55 -1.99 0.47
N VAL A 75 2.52 -1.15 -0.56
CA VAL A 75 3.38 -1.36 -1.73
C VAL A 75 4.18 -0.09 -2.01
N VAL A 76 5.46 -0.27 -2.32
CA VAL A 76 6.40 0.80 -2.61
C VAL A 76 7.07 0.50 -3.94
N SER A 77 7.05 1.46 -4.87
CA SER A 77 7.76 1.35 -6.14
C SER A 77 9.05 2.17 -6.13
N PHE A 78 10.05 1.69 -6.85
CA PHE A 78 11.32 2.36 -7.09
C PHE A 78 11.87 1.98 -8.46
N ASP A 79 12.80 2.79 -8.96
CA ASP A 79 13.43 2.59 -10.26
C ASP A 79 14.91 2.21 -10.11
N ALA A 80 15.36 1.26 -10.93
CA ALA A 80 16.75 0.80 -10.98
C ALA A 80 17.12 0.30 -12.37
N ASP A 81 18.41 0.32 -12.69
CA ASP A 81 18.90 -0.25 -13.93
C ASP A 81 19.10 -1.76 -13.76
N ALA A 82 18.76 -2.56 -14.78
CA ALA A 82 18.93 -4.01 -14.75
C ALA A 82 20.37 -4.44 -14.42
N ALA A 83 21.35 -3.65 -14.86
CA ALA A 83 22.76 -3.85 -14.55
C ALA A 83 23.09 -3.70 -13.05
N GLU A 84 22.37 -2.86 -12.30
CA GLU A 84 22.55 -2.70 -10.85
C GLU A 84 22.11 -3.94 -10.06
N LEU A 85 21.27 -4.77 -10.68
CA LEU A 85 20.71 -5.99 -10.12
C LEU A 85 21.33 -7.26 -10.74
N ALA A 86 22.32 -7.09 -11.61
CA ALA A 86 23.03 -8.20 -12.25
C ALA A 86 23.62 -9.16 -11.20
N GLY A 87 23.44 -10.47 -11.40
CA GLY A 87 23.88 -11.50 -10.46
C GLY A 87 23.03 -11.65 -9.19
N ARG A 88 21.92 -10.90 -9.07
CA ARG A 88 20.94 -11.08 -7.99
C ARG A 88 19.68 -11.76 -8.50
N THR A 89 18.97 -12.43 -7.59
CA THR A 89 17.60 -12.89 -7.81
C THR A 89 16.66 -12.02 -6.98
N ALA A 90 15.36 -12.01 -7.32
CA ALA A 90 14.35 -11.32 -6.51
C ALA A 90 14.42 -11.73 -5.03
N ARG A 91 14.59 -13.04 -4.77
CA ARG A 91 14.74 -13.59 -3.42
C ARG A 91 16.03 -13.15 -2.72
N SER A 92 17.17 -13.12 -3.41
CA SER A 92 18.41 -12.68 -2.78
C SER A 92 18.39 -11.17 -2.48
N PHE A 93 17.77 -10.36 -3.34
CA PHE A 93 17.56 -8.94 -3.11
C PHE A 93 16.60 -8.68 -1.94
N GLN A 94 15.47 -9.39 -1.89
CA GLN A 94 14.52 -9.34 -0.78
C GLN A 94 15.18 -9.69 0.56
N ARG A 95 15.97 -10.76 0.60
CA ARG A 95 16.72 -11.15 1.81
C ARG A 95 17.71 -10.07 2.24
N SER A 96 18.43 -9.45 1.29
CA SER A 96 19.34 -8.35 1.57
C SER A 96 18.62 -7.11 2.10
N LEU A 97 17.42 -6.78 1.58
CA LEU A 97 16.61 -5.69 2.11
C LEU A 97 16.17 -5.96 3.56
N ASN A 98 15.66 -7.16 3.84
CA ASN A 98 15.24 -7.55 5.19
C ASN A 98 16.39 -7.59 6.20
N ALA A 99 17.63 -7.80 5.76
CA ALA A 99 18.80 -7.71 6.63
C ALA A 99 19.24 -6.27 6.94
N LEU A 100 18.68 -5.27 6.25
CA LEU A 100 19.06 -3.88 6.38
C LEU A 100 17.97 -3.02 7.01
N VAL A 101 16.69 -3.29 6.76
CA VAL A 101 15.59 -2.50 7.32
C VAL A 101 15.40 -2.78 8.82
N ASP A 102 14.81 -1.82 9.52
CA ASP A 102 14.35 -1.94 10.91
C ASP A 102 13.52 -3.23 11.13
N ASP A 103 13.76 -3.93 12.24
CA ASP A 103 13.11 -5.19 12.61
C ASP A 103 11.57 -5.09 12.75
N ARG A 104 11.05 -3.87 12.82
CA ARG A 104 9.60 -3.56 12.86
C ARG A 104 8.99 -3.50 11.46
N MET A 105 9.78 -3.73 10.41
CA MET A 105 9.39 -3.76 9.01
C MET A 105 9.83 -5.06 8.34
N ALA A 106 9.07 -5.51 7.34
CA ALA A 106 9.47 -6.62 6.49
C ALA A 106 9.07 -6.36 5.04
N VAL A 107 9.99 -6.65 4.13
CA VAL A 107 9.75 -6.79 2.70
C VAL A 107 9.37 -8.24 2.41
N SER A 108 8.11 -8.49 2.09
CA SER A 108 7.62 -9.83 1.81
C SER A 108 7.85 -10.26 0.36
N ARG A 109 7.91 -9.31 -0.57
CA ARG A 109 8.07 -9.57 -2.02
C ARG A 109 8.82 -8.45 -2.71
N VAL A 110 9.54 -8.82 -3.77
CA VAL A 110 10.17 -7.90 -4.72
C VAL A 110 9.78 -8.35 -6.11
N VAL A 111 9.17 -7.45 -6.89
CA VAL A 111 8.58 -7.78 -8.18
C VAL A 111 9.07 -6.78 -9.22
N ALA A 112 9.56 -7.25 -10.37
CA ALA A 112 9.79 -6.40 -11.54
C ALA A 112 8.43 -5.89 -12.06
N ALA A 113 8.37 -4.63 -12.46
CA ALA A 113 7.16 -3.95 -12.91
C ALA A 113 7.40 -3.23 -14.25
N PRO A 114 6.35 -2.90 -15.02
CA PRO A 114 6.52 -2.14 -16.25
C PRO A 114 7.28 -0.84 -15.95
N ARG A 115 8.19 -0.43 -16.84
CA ARG A 115 8.92 0.83 -16.69
C ARG A 115 7.95 2.00 -16.46
N GLY A 116 8.20 2.81 -15.45
CA GLY A 116 7.33 3.91 -15.04
C GLY A 116 6.17 3.50 -14.11
N PHE A 117 6.13 2.24 -13.64
CA PHE A 117 5.17 1.80 -12.65
C PHE A 117 5.23 2.65 -11.37
N SER A 118 4.07 3.03 -10.87
CA SER A 118 3.91 3.81 -9.66
C SER A 118 2.95 3.11 -8.71
N ALA A 119 3.44 2.72 -7.53
CA ALA A 119 2.59 2.16 -6.48
C ALA A 119 1.41 3.10 -6.15
N ARG A 120 1.61 4.41 -6.28
CA ARG A 120 0.53 5.40 -6.10
C ARG A 120 -0.43 5.44 -7.28
N PHE A 121 0.11 5.67 -8.48
CA PHE A 121 -0.67 5.99 -9.68
C PHE A 121 -1.02 4.79 -10.53
N ASP A 122 -0.80 3.55 -10.10
CA ASP A 122 -1.35 2.36 -10.77
C ASP A 122 -2.28 1.58 -9.85
N ALA A 123 -2.35 1.94 -8.57
CA ALA A 123 -3.28 1.33 -7.63
C ALA A 123 -4.75 1.64 -8.02
N VAL A 124 -5.59 0.61 -7.94
CA VAL A 124 -7.02 0.66 -8.27
C VAL A 124 -7.90 0.61 -7.02
N GLU A 125 -7.42 -0.02 -5.94
CA GLU A 125 -8.16 -0.17 -4.69
C GLU A 125 -7.19 -0.18 -3.50
N ARG A 126 -7.60 0.39 -2.38
CA ARG A 126 -6.92 0.33 -1.08
C ARG A 126 -7.92 -0.13 -0.03
N GLU A 127 -7.48 -1.02 0.84
CA GLU A 127 -8.26 -1.51 1.98
C GLU A 127 -7.57 -1.14 3.28
N TYR A 128 -8.35 -0.61 4.21
CA TYR A 128 -7.95 -0.40 5.59
C TYR A 128 -8.82 -1.24 6.51
N ARG A 129 -8.23 -1.69 7.61
CA ARG A 129 -8.96 -2.30 8.71
C ARG A 129 -8.65 -1.56 9.99
N TYR A 130 -9.68 -1.31 10.78
CA TYR A 130 -9.54 -0.72 12.10
C TYR A 130 -10.03 -1.71 13.16
N LEU A 131 -9.23 -1.93 14.19
CA LEU A 131 -9.52 -2.85 15.28
C LEU A 131 -10.01 -2.10 16.51
N LEU A 132 -11.21 -2.42 16.97
CA LEU A 132 -11.84 -1.88 18.18
C LEU A 132 -11.95 -3.00 19.21
N PHE A 133 -11.47 -2.75 20.42
CA PHE A 133 -11.59 -3.67 21.55
C PHE A 133 -12.58 -3.11 22.56
N THR A 134 -13.65 -3.85 22.83
CA THR A 134 -14.83 -3.34 23.57
C THR A 134 -14.88 -3.81 25.03
N GLU A 135 -14.02 -4.73 25.43
CA GLU A 135 -13.96 -5.23 26.81
C GLU A 135 -13.34 -4.21 27.78
N PRO A 136 -13.74 -4.20 29.07
CA PRO A 136 -13.32 -3.19 30.05
C PRO A 136 -11.89 -3.35 30.57
N PHE A 137 -11.12 -4.32 30.04
CA PHE A 137 -9.73 -4.58 30.40
C PHE A 137 -8.79 -4.29 29.22
N ARG A 138 -7.48 -4.40 29.44
CA ARG A 138 -6.47 -4.17 28.39
C ARG A 138 -6.15 -5.49 27.66
N PRO A 139 -6.22 -5.55 26.31
CA PRO A 139 -5.87 -6.75 25.56
C PRO A 139 -4.34 -6.88 25.48
N VAL A 140 -3.73 -7.64 26.37
CA VAL A 140 -2.27 -7.63 26.60
C VAL A 140 -1.46 -7.96 25.34
N LEU A 141 -1.96 -8.84 24.48
CA LEU A 141 -1.23 -9.31 23.29
C LEU A 141 -1.29 -8.34 22.10
N PHE A 142 -2.27 -7.42 22.07
CA PHE A 142 -2.49 -6.54 20.91
C PHE A 142 -2.96 -5.12 21.28
N ALA A 143 -2.73 -4.66 22.51
CA ALA A 143 -3.09 -3.32 22.98
C ALA A 143 -2.53 -2.20 22.08
N GLU A 144 -1.34 -2.40 21.52
CA GLU A 144 -0.70 -1.45 20.61
C GLU A 144 -1.16 -1.63 19.14
N ARG A 145 -2.23 -2.39 18.89
CA ARG A 145 -2.79 -2.68 17.55
C ARG A 145 -4.30 -2.46 17.47
N ALA A 146 -4.93 -2.04 18.56
CA ALA A 146 -6.37 -1.82 18.64
C ALA A 146 -6.68 -0.56 19.45
N TRP A 147 -7.82 0.06 19.19
CA TRP A 147 -8.38 1.05 20.09
C TRP A 147 -9.19 0.35 21.18
N VAL A 148 -8.72 0.46 22.42
CA VAL A 148 -9.48 0.04 23.60
C VAL A 148 -10.59 1.05 23.88
N VAL A 149 -11.81 0.71 23.47
CA VAL A 149 -13.02 1.50 23.71
C VAL A 149 -13.56 1.26 25.11
N GLY A 150 -13.41 0.02 25.62
CA GLY A 150 -13.81 -0.34 26.99
C GLY A 150 -15.31 -0.33 27.26
N LYS A 151 -16.13 -0.26 26.20
CA LYS A 151 -17.60 -0.21 26.26
C LYS A 151 -18.20 -1.00 25.11
N PRO A 152 -19.38 -1.63 25.30
CA PRO A 152 -20.15 -2.23 24.22
C PRO A 152 -20.48 -1.21 23.12
N LEU A 153 -20.55 -1.68 21.88
CA LEU A 153 -20.93 -0.88 20.71
C LEU A 153 -22.17 -1.47 20.05
N ASP A 154 -23.14 -0.62 19.72
CA ASP A 154 -24.28 -1.00 18.87
C ASP A 154 -23.81 -1.14 17.41
N LEU A 155 -23.55 -2.39 17.00
CA LEU A 155 -23.12 -2.69 15.64
C LEU A 155 -24.21 -2.43 14.60
N GLY A 156 -25.49 -2.51 14.97
CA GLY A 156 -26.60 -2.20 14.07
C GLY A 156 -26.60 -0.71 13.71
N ALA A 157 -26.50 0.15 14.72
CA ALA A 157 -26.38 1.59 14.56
C ALA A 157 -25.12 1.98 13.75
N MET A 158 -23.97 1.34 14.06
CA MET A 158 -22.72 1.58 13.32
C MET A 158 -22.82 1.17 11.85
N ARG A 159 -23.49 0.05 11.52
CA ARG A 159 -23.69 -0.39 10.13
C ARG A 159 -24.61 0.56 9.38
N ALA A 160 -25.69 1.02 10.01
CA ALA A 160 -26.59 2.01 9.41
C ALA A 160 -25.86 3.33 9.12
N ALA A 161 -25.03 3.81 10.06
CA ALA A 161 -24.17 4.96 9.87
C ALA A 161 -23.15 4.77 8.74
N ALA A 162 -22.48 3.61 8.70
CA ALA A 162 -21.47 3.27 7.70
C ALA A 162 -22.01 3.25 6.27
N ALA A 163 -23.28 2.86 6.08
CA ALA A 163 -23.92 2.83 4.76
C ALA A 163 -23.93 4.20 4.07
N HIS A 164 -24.03 5.30 4.83
CA HIS A 164 -23.99 6.66 4.27
C HIS A 164 -22.62 7.02 3.67
N LEU A 165 -21.54 6.35 4.08
CA LEU A 165 -20.18 6.62 3.61
C LEU A 165 -19.86 5.92 2.28
N VAL A 166 -20.70 4.99 1.81
CA VAL A 166 -20.48 4.25 0.56
C VAL A 166 -20.89 5.10 -0.64
N GLY A 167 -20.08 5.06 -1.70
CA GLY A 167 -20.29 5.81 -2.93
C GLY A 167 -19.25 6.92 -3.14
N GLU A 168 -19.56 7.81 -4.08
CA GLU A 168 -18.75 8.98 -4.40
C GLU A 168 -19.23 10.20 -3.62
N HIS A 169 -18.38 10.74 -2.74
CA HIS A 169 -18.73 11.87 -1.88
C HIS A 169 -17.57 12.85 -1.74
N ASP A 170 -17.88 14.10 -1.38
CA ASP A 170 -16.90 15.05 -0.87
C ASP A 170 -16.59 14.74 0.60
N PHE A 171 -15.45 14.09 0.85
CA PHE A 171 -15.03 13.69 2.20
C PHE A 171 -14.27 14.78 2.97
N LYS A 172 -14.48 16.06 2.64
CA LYS A 172 -13.81 17.18 3.33
C LYS A 172 -14.01 17.15 4.85
N SER A 173 -15.20 16.78 5.34
CA SER A 173 -15.47 16.63 6.78
C SER A 173 -14.63 15.54 7.46
N PHE A 174 -14.13 14.58 6.69
CA PHE A 174 -13.36 13.46 7.22
C PHE A 174 -11.85 13.68 7.10
N CYS A 175 -11.40 14.81 6.55
CA CYS A 175 -9.98 15.08 6.33
C CYS A 175 -9.43 16.10 7.33
N LEU A 176 -8.13 15.98 7.65
CA LEU A 176 -7.40 17.07 8.28
C LEU A 176 -7.46 18.33 7.41
N ALA A 177 -8.02 19.43 7.93
CA ALA A 177 -8.30 20.64 7.16
C ALA A 177 -7.09 21.18 6.38
N ALA A 178 -5.91 21.18 6.99
CA ALA A 178 -4.66 21.63 6.36
C ALA A 178 -4.28 20.81 5.11
N SER A 179 -4.70 19.54 5.03
CA SER A 179 -4.40 18.66 3.90
C SER A 179 -5.35 18.81 2.71
N ALA A 180 -6.49 19.48 2.91
CA ALA A 180 -7.55 19.65 1.90
C ALA A 180 -7.41 20.95 1.06
N VAL A 181 -6.58 21.90 1.49
CA VAL A 181 -6.43 23.20 0.81
C VAL A 181 -5.96 23.02 -0.64
N GLY A 182 -6.77 23.50 -1.58
CA GLY A 182 -6.46 23.48 -3.02
C GLY A 182 -6.44 22.10 -3.68
N LYS A 183 -6.97 21.06 -3.02
CA LYS A 183 -6.95 19.68 -3.52
C LYS A 183 -8.36 19.10 -3.58
N PRO A 184 -8.68 18.25 -4.58
CA PRO A 184 -9.96 17.58 -4.64
C PRO A 184 -10.13 16.65 -3.44
N THR A 185 -11.26 16.78 -2.75
CA THR A 185 -11.68 15.99 -1.58
C THR A 185 -12.68 14.90 -1.92
N THR A 186 -13.14 14.84 -3.17
CA THR A 186 -14.03 13.78 -3.65
C THR A 186 -13.33 12.43 -3.71
N ARG A 187 -13.87 11.40 -3.08
CA ARG A 187 -13.36 10.02 -3.12
C ARG A 187 -14.49 9.04 -3.37
N PHE A 188 -14.15 7.87 -3.88
CA PHE A 188 -15.07 6.76 -4.02
C PHE A 188 -14.74 5.69 -2.98
N VAL A 189 -15.65 5.52 -2.03
CA VAL A 189 -15.60 4.43 -1.05
C VAL A 189 -16.52 3.32 -1.57
N ARG A 190 -15.93 2.19 -1.93
CA ARG A 190 -16.66 1.04 -2.46
C ARG A 190 -17.43 0.31 -1.36
N GLU A 191 -16.85 0.23 -0.17
CA GLU A 191 -17.37 -0.64 0.88
C GLU A 191 -16.94 -0.14 2.27
N VAL A 192 -17.87 -0.18 3.22
CA VAL A 192 -17.60 -0.01 4.65
C VAL A 192 -18.35 -1.10 5.41
N THR A 193 -17.64 -2.00 6.11
CA THR A 193 -18.26 -3.03 6.95
C THR A 193 -17.86 -2.88 8.41
N VAL A 194 -18.77 -3.28 9.29
CA VAL A 194 -18.57 -3.31 10.75
C VAL A 194 -18.99 -4.69 11.24
N GLU A 195 -18.01 -5.50 11.60
CA GLU A 195 -18.20 -6.92 11.87
C GLU A 195 -17.48 -7.36 13.14
N PRO A 196 -18.02 -8.32 13.90
CA PRO A 196 -17.25 -9.03 14.91
C PRO A 196 -16.05 -9.72 14.26
N GLY A 197 -14.95 -9.77 14.99
CA GLY A 197 -13.74 -10.50 14.62
C GLY A 197 -13.02 -10.99 15.86
N GLU A 198 -11.85 -11.57 15.64
CA GLU A 198 -11.02 -12.11 16.71
C GLU A 198 -9.55 -11.76 16.46
N VAL A 199 -8.84 -11.38 17.52
CA VAL A 199 -7.39 -11.19 17.52
C VAL A 199 -6.83 -11.91 18.73
N ALA A 200 -5.90 -12.84 18.50
CA ALA A 200 -5.25 -13.62 19.55
C ALA A 200 -6.24 -14.32 20.51
N GLY A 201 -7.38 -14.82 19.99
CA GLY A 201 -8.41 -15.47 20.80
C GLY A 201 -9.37 -14.53 21.53
N GLU A 202 -9.20 -13.21 21.40
CA GLU A 202 -10.07 -12.22 22.04
C GLU A 202 -11.00 -11.53 21.01
N PRO A 203 -12.26 -11.26 21.38
CA PRO A 203 -13.22 -10.63 20.48
C PRO A 203 -12.83 -9.17 20.20
N VAL A 204 -12.98 -8.77 18.95
CA VAL A 204 -12.83 -7.38 18.49
C VAL A 204 -13.99 -7.01 17.58
N VAL A 205 -14.19 -5.72 17.37
CA VAL A 205 -14.99 -5.20 16.27
C VAL A 205 -14.05 -4.68 15.19
N VAL A 206 -14.24 -5.13 13.95
CA VAL A 206 -13.44 -4.74 12.81
C VAL A 206 -14.24 -3.79 11.94
N VAL A 207 -13.73 -2.58 11.74
CA VAL A 207 -14.23 -1.65 10.73
C VAL A 207 -13.35 -1.78 9.49
N ARG A 208 -13.91 -2.30 8.40
CA ARG A 208 -13.20 -2.45 7.12
C ARG A 208 -13.66 -1.35 6.16
N VAL A 209 -12.71 -0.66 5.53
CA VAL A 209 -12.99 0.42 4.58
C VAL A 209 -12.22 0.16 3.30
N VAL A 210 -12.94 0.19 2.17
CA VAL A 210 -12.37 -0.07 0.84
C VAL A 210 -12.75 1.04 -0.12
N GLY A 211 -11.78 1.52 -0.89
CA GLY A 211 -12.01 2.61 -1.84
C GLY A 211 -10.85 2.82 -2.79
N ASN A 212 -11.02 3.76 -3.72
CA ASN A 212 -10.01 4.06 -4.73
C ASN A 212 -8.82 4.83 -4.14
N ALA A 213 -9.08 5.81 -3.28
CA ALA A 213 -8.09 6.64 -2.61
C ALA A 213 -8.69 7.24 -1.33
N PHE A 214 -7.82 7.63 -0.40
CA PHE A 214 -8.23 8.20 0.88
C PHE A 214 -7.51 9.52 1.15
N LEU A 215 -8.18 10.42 1.86
CA LEU A 215 -7.59 11.67 2.35
C LEU A 215 -6.79 11.43 3.63
N HIS A 216 -5.96 12.39 4.01
CA HIS A 216 -5.20 12.36 5.27
C HIS A 216 -6.17 12.23 6.45
N SER A 217 -5.97 11.19 7.27
CA SER A 217 -6.78 10.81 8.44
C SER A 217 -8.26 10.50 8.14
N MET A 218 -8.63 10.29 6.88
CA MET A 218 -10.00 10.00 6.45
C MET A 218 -10.60 8.80 7.19
N VAL A 219 -9.94 7.65 7.10
CA VAL A 219 -10.43 6.41 7.70
C VAL A 219 -10.54 6.52 9.22
N ARG A 220 -9.58 7.19 9.87
CA ARG A 220 -9.59 7.40 11.33
C ARG A 220 -10.75 8.31 11.77
N THR A 221 -11.05 9.35 11.01
CA THR A 221 -12.20 10.22 11.28
C THR A 221 -13.53 9.52 10.99
N MET A 222 -13.59 8.67 9.96
CA MET A 222 -14.76 7.81 9.72
C MET A 222 -14.99 6.89 10.92
N VAL A 223 -13.96 6.18 11.37
CA VAL A 223 -14.05 5.27 12.53
C VAL A 223 -14.48 6.01 13.79
N GLY A 224 -13.90 7.17 14.12
CA GLY A 224 -14.30 7.92 15.31
C GLY A 224 -15.75 8.42 15.25
N THR A 225 -16.23 8.78 14.05
CA THR A 225 -17.65 9.11 13.81
C THR A 225 -18.55 7.89 14.04
N LEU A 226 -18.19 6.73 13.50
CA LEU A 226 -18.93 5.48 13.70
C LEU A 226 -18.92 5.03 15.16
N VAL A 227 -17.80 5.16 15.88
CA VAL A 227 -17.71 4.82 17.31
C VAL A 227 -18.60 5.73 18.14
N ALA A 228 -18.72 7.03 17.82
CA ALA A 228 -19.65 7.92 18.51
C ALA A 228 -21.11 7.46 18.35
N VAL A 229 -21.49 6.97 17.17
CA VAL A 229 -22.80 6.35 16.92
C VAL A 229 -22.95 5.04 17.69
N GLY A 230 -21.96 4.15 17.63
CA GLY A 230 -22.00 2.86 18.33
C GLY A 230 -22.07 3.00 19.86
N LEU A 231 -21.57 4.10 20.42
CA LEU A 231 -21.71 4.47 21.84
C LEU A 231 -23.04 5.16 22.17
N GLY A 232 -23.94 5.35 21.20
CA GLY A 232 -25.22 6.03 21.39
C GLY A 232 -25.12 7.54 21.63
N ARG A 233 -23.97 8.17 21.32
CA ARG A 233 -23.79 9.62 21.49
C ARG A 233 -24.41 10.43 20.35
N ARG A 234 -24.66 9.77 19.22
CA ARG A 234 -25.19 10.32 17.97
C ARG A 234 -26.05 9.27 17.29
N ASP A 235 -27.09 9.70 16.61
CA ASP A 235 -27.93 8.82 15.81
C ASP A 235 -27.22 8.41 14.50
N PRO A 236 -27.58 7.27 13.87
CA PRO A 236 -26.94 6.81 12.64
C PRO A 236 -26.95 7.83 11.49
N GLY A 237 -28.04 8.59 11.35
CA GLY A 237 -28.22 9.62 10.33
C GLY A 237 -27.23 10.78 10.42
N TRP A 238 -26.61 11.00 11.59
CA TRP A 238 -25.59 12.03 11.78
C TRP A 238 -24.42 11.88 10.80
N THR A 239 -24.10 10.67 10.36
CA THR A 239 -23.01 10.44 9.40
C THR A 239 -23.28 11.10 8.04
N ALA A 240 -24.54 11.11 7.60
CA ALA A 240 -24.95 11.81 6.39
C ALA A 240 -24.88 13.34 6.56
N GLU A 241 -25.26 13.84 7.73
CA GLU A 241 -25.14 15.27 8.07
C GLU A 241 -23.66 15.72 8.06
N VAL A 242 -22.77 14.90 8.63
CA VAL A 242 -21.32 15.15 8.61
C VAL A 242 -20.80 15.22 7.17
N LEU A 243 -21.17 14.27 6.30
CA LEU A 243 -20.80 14.32 4.87
C LEU A 243 -21.30 15.59 4.19
N ALA A 244 -22.57 15.96 4.42
CA ALA A 244 -23.18 17.14 3.82
C ALA A 244 -22.53 18.45 4.29
N ALA A 245 -22.07 18.52 5.55
CA ALA A 245 -21.47 19.72 6.13
C ALA A 245 -20.18 20.18 5.46
N ARG A 246 -19.40 19.24 4.89
CA ARG A 246 -18.07 19.50 4.29
C ARG A 246 -17.14 20.31 5.21
N ASP A 247 -17.26 20.08 6.50
CA ASP A 247 -16.52 20.74 7.58
C ASP A 247 -16.01 19.69 8.56
N ARG A 248 -14.68 19.73 8.81
CA ARG A 248 -14.03 18.79 9.74
C ARG A 248 -14.54 18.93 11.16
N SER A 249 -15.03 20.10 11.57
CA SER A 249 -15.59 20.32 12.91
C SER A 249 -16.85 19.50 13.17
N ALA A 250 -17.59 19.13 12.12
CA ALA A 250 -18.84 18.37 12.22
C ALA A 250 -18.58 16.88 12.52
N ALA A 251 -17.44 16.33 12.09
CA ALA A 251 -17.13 14.92 12.23
C ALA A 251 -16.68 14.53 13.64
N GLY A 252 -16.73 13.23 13.94
CA GLY A 252 -16.25 12.69 15.21
C GLY A 252 -14.77 12.94 15.47
N GLU A 253 -14.34 12.52 16.66
CA GLU A 253 -12.93 12.53 17.04
C GLU A 253 -12.09 11.73 16.04
N ASN A 254 -10.81 12.07 15.93
CA ASN A 254 -9.91 11.29 15.08
C ASN A 254 -9.51 10.02 15.86
N ALA A 255 -9.95 8.85 15.39
CA ALA A 255 -9.65 7.60 16.08
C ALA A 255 -8.12 7.42 16.28
N PRO A 256 -7.66 6.80 17.39
CA PRO A 256 -6.24 6.55 17.63
C PRO A 256 -5.55 5.83 16.46
N ALA A 257 -4.26 6.11 16.24
CA ALA A 257 -3.55 5.57 15.07
C ALA A 257 -3.31 4.06 15.15
N GLN A 258 -3.03 3.56 16.36
CA GLN A 258 -2.65 2.17 16.60
C GLN A 258 -3.74 1.15 16.24
N GLY A 259 -5.01 1.56 16.18
CA GLY A 259 -6.08 0.67 15.73
C GLY A 259 -6.13 0.48 14.21
N LEU A 260 -5.47 1.34 13.43
CA LEU A 260 -5.56 1.35 11.97
C LEU A 260 -4.43 0.55 11.32
N VAL A 261 -4.81 -0.30 10.36
CA VAL A 261 -3.89 -1.08 9.53
C VAL A 261 -4.19 -0.81 8.06
N PHE A 262 -3.19 -0.36 7.29
CA PHE A 262 -3.22 -0.44 5.83
C PHE A 262 -3.16 -1.92 5.43
N TRP A 263 -4.29 -2.48 5.02
CA TRP A 263 -4.45 -3.92 4.92
C TRP A 263 -3.91 -4.47 3.59
N ARG A 264 -4.31 -3.86 2.47
CA ARG A 264 -3.88 -4.23 1.13
C ARG A 264 -4.08 -3.09 0.14
N VAL A 265 -3.35 -3.17 -0.97
CA VAL A 265 -3.60 -2.40 -2.19
C VAL A 265 -3.69 -3.36 -3.37
N ALA A 266 -4.61 -3.07 -4.30
CA ALA A 266 -4.76 -3.83 -5.53
C ALA A 266 -4.25 -3.06 -6.74
N TYR A 267 -3.72 -3.81 -7.70
CA TYR A 267 -3.25 -3.37 -9.01
C TYR A 267 -3.79 -4.31 -10.08
N GLU A 268 -3.85 -3.84 -11.32
CA GLU A 268 -4.17 -4.66 -12.47
C GLU A 268 -2.91 -5.31 -13.07
N GLY A 269 -3.12 -6.18 -14.07
CA GLY A 269 -2.04 -6.79 -14.83
C GLY A 269 -1.16 -7.76 -14.03
N VAL A 270 0.06 -8.00 -14.51
CA VAL A 270 0.97 -8.98 -13.91
C VAL A 270 1.48 -8.55 -12.54
N VAL A 271 1.65 -7.24 -12.30
CA VAL A 271 2.08 -6.72 -10.99
C VAL A 271 1.06 -7.10 -9.92
N GLY A 272 -0.25 -6.89 -10.20
CA GLY A 272 -1.32 -7.34 -9.31
C GLY A 272 -1.27 -8.84 -9.03
N ARG A 273 -1.07 -9.67 -10.06
CA ARG A 273 -0.98 -11.13 -9.91
C ARG A 273 0.23 -11.57 -9.06
N LEU A 274 1.40 -10.98 -9.28
CA LEU A 274 2.63 -11.36 -8.56
C LEU A 274 2.62 -10.91 -7.10
N LEU A 275 2.01 -9.75 -6.81
CA LEU A 275 1.83 -9.28 -5.44
C LEU A 275 0.76 -10.08 -4.67
N ALA A 276 -0.27 -10.59 -5.36
CA ALA A 276 -1.37 -11.33 -4.74
C ALA A 276 -1.16 -12.86 -4.68
N GLY A 277 -0.38 -13.45 -5.59
CA GLY A 277 -0.21 -14.90 -5.72
C GLY A 277 0.62 -15.55 -4.59
N GLY A 278 0.84 -16.86 -4.64
CA GLY A 278 1.79 -17.56 -3.75
C GLY A 278 3.25 -17.22 -4.10
N ASP A 279 4.13 -18.22 -4.14
CA ASP A 279 5.57 -18.04 -4.43
C ASP A 279 5.88 -17.75 -5.92
N ALA A 280 4.87 -17.40 -6.72
CA ALA A 280 5.00 -17.12 -8.15
C ALA A 280 5.94 -15.93 -8.45
N TRP A 281 6.07 -14.98 -7.51
CA TRP A 281 6.97 -13.84 -7.62
C TRP A 281 8.45 -14.25 -7.62
N GLU A 282 8.81 -15.37 -6.99
CA GLU A 282 10.21 -15.83 -6.94
C GLU A 282 10.71 -16.35 -8.30
N ARG A 283 9.77 -16.84 -9.12
CA ARG A 283 10.04 -17.40 -10.45
C ARG A 283 9.71 -16.44 -11.58
N ALA A 284 9.24 -15.23 -11.25
CA ALA A 284 8.92 -14.22 -12.23
C ALA A 284 10.20 -13.74 -12.93
N PRO A 285 10.12 -13.25 -14.18
CA PRO A 285 11.24 -12.61 -14.86
C PRO A 285 11.90 -11.54 -13.97
N TRP A 286 13.23 -11.61 -13.89
CA TRP A 286 14.06 -10.74 -13.06
C TRP A 286 15.43 -10.56 -13.73
N PRO A 287 16.01 -9.35 -13.71
CA PRO A 287 15.45 -8.10 -13.20
C PRO A 287 14.44 -7.45 -14.15
N CYS A 288 14.22 -8.04 -15.33
CA CYS A 288 13.36 -7.49 -16.36
C CYS A 288 11.89 -7.85 -16.14
N PHE A 289 11.01 -6.95 -16.58
CA PHE A 289 9.58 -7.21 -16.62
C PHE A 289 9.23 -8.16 -17.79
N ALA A 290 8.19 -8.97 -17.65
CA ALA A 290 7.86 -10.04 -18.61
C ALA A 290 7.55 -9.52 -20.02
N GLU A 291 6.96 -8.32 -20.15
CA GLU A 291 6.66 -7.70 -21.45
C GLU A 291 7.91 -7.02 -22.07
N ASP A 292 8.95 -6.79 -21.26
CA ASP A 292 10.21 -6.11 -21.65
C ASP A 292 11.37 -7.10 -21.88
N ALA A 293 11.13 -8.41 -21.77
CA ALA A 293 12.15 -9.41 -22.07
C ALA A 293 12.47 -9.35 -23.58
N PRO A 294 13.76 -9.22 -23.99
CA PRO A 294 14.10 -9.31 -25.39
C PRO A 294 13.58 -10.64 -25.92
N THR A 295 12.82 -10.59 -27.02
CA THR A 295 12.40 -11.80 -27.73
C THR A 295 13.69 -12.57 -28.04
N PRO A 296 13.82 -13.86 -27.65
CA PRO A 296 15.00 -14.62 -28.02
C PRO A 296 15.10 -14.54 -29.54
N GLY A 297 16.19 -13.95 -30.02
CA GLY A 297 16.40 -13.74 -31.45
C GLY A 297 16.15 -15.06 -32.16
N VAL A 298 15.27 -15.03 -33.16
CA VAL A 298 15.09 -16.15 -34.09
C VAL A 298 16.49 -16.49 -34.58
N GLY A 299 17.00 -17.63 -34.12
CA GLY A 299 18.36 -18.08 -34.43
C GLY A 299 18.52 -18.10 -35.93
N GLY A 300 19.43 -17.27 -36.44
CA GLY A 300 19.95 -17.44 -37.79
C GLY A 300 20.48 -18.86 -37.89
N ALA A 301 19.90 -19.64 -38.80
CA ALA A 301 20.36 -20.97 -39.11
C ALA A 301 21.86 -20.95 -39.42
N PRO A 302 22.62 -21.98 -39.04
CA PRO A 302 24.00 -22.08 -39.47
C PRO A 302 24.01 -22.22 -40.99
N VAL A 303 24.67 -21.30 -41.68
CA VAL A 303 25.00 -21.44 -43.09
C VAL A 303 25.99 -22.60 -43.18
N GLU A 304 25.52 -23.75 -43.65
CA GLU A 304 26.37 -24.88 -44.00
C GLU A 304 27.34 -24.45 -45.11
N SER A 305 28.62 -24.32 -44.76
CA SER A 305 29.70 -24.19 -45.73
C SER A 305 29.99 -25.57 -46.34
N GLY A 306 29.18 -25.95 -47.34
CA GLY A 306 29.45 -27.08 -48.23
C GLY A 306 30.31 -26.64 -49.41
N GLY A 307 31.63 -26.73 -49.27
CA GLY A 307 32.58 -26.55 -50.37
C GLY A 307 33.45 -27.80 -50.49
N VAL A 308 33.09 -28.68 -51.43
CA VAL A 308 33.90 -29.82 -51.86
C VAL A 308 35.00 -29.30 -52.80
N PRO A 309 36.27 -29.73 -52.68
CA PRO A 309 37.27 -29.47 -53.70
C PRO A 309 37.24 -30.60 -54.74
N GLU A 310 36.90 -30.29 -55.98
CA GLU A 310 37.29 -31.13 -57.12
C GLU A 310 38.59 -30.57 -57.71
N GLY A 311 39.68 -31.35 -57.59
CA GLY A 311 40.75 -31.36 -58.59
C GLY A 311 40.16 -31.85 -59.91
N GLY A 312 40.65 -31.50 -61.09
CA GLY A 312 42.03 -31.40 -61.49
C GLY A 312 42.15 -32.15 -62.83
N GLU A 313 42.58 -31.41 -63.85
CA GLU A 313 43.24 -31.85 -65.08
C GLU A 313 42.45 -32.38 -66.29
N CYS A 314 42.86 -31.78 -67.44
CA CYS A 314 42.67 -32.09 -68.87
C CYS A 314 41.34 -31.72 -69.55
#